data_AF-A0A7K4IA74-F1
#
_entry.id   AF-A0A7K4IA74-F1
#
_cell.length_a   1.000
_cell.length_b   1.000
_cell.length_c   1.000
_cell.angle_alpha   90.00
_cell.angle_beta   90.00
_cell.angle_gamma   90.00
#
_symmetry.space_group_name_H-M   'P 1'
#
loop_
_entity.id
_entity.type
_entity.pdbx_description
1 polymer ?
#
loop_
_entity_poly.entity_id
_entity_poly.type
_entity_poly.pdbx_seq_one_letter_code
_entity_poly.pdbx_strand_id
1 'polypeptide(L)'
;MSTLERNNESTFLEPRVTESALATLPDCLRRVLLEARKDGLPGRKSILVSSNALANRFVYERWGIRPSQRRRFRTLFATTRKQCRALFQYLLARGRFQWDSAREGHVFGVFKFDEIRGNLILGFVRGSSSLDWTVPSD
;
A
#
# COMPACT_ATOMS: atom_id res chain seq x y z
N MET A 1 52.50 -20.63 12.05
CA MET A 1 51.30 -20.73 12.90
C MET A 1 50.22 -19.88 12.28
N SER A 2 49.13 -20.53 11.86
CA SER A 2 48.09 -20.02 10.96
C SER A 2 47.19 -18.97 11.62
N THR A 3 46.93 -17.91 10.87
CA THR A 3 45.92 -16.88 11.10
C THR A 3 44.55 -17.53 11.24
N LEU A 4 43.90 -17.39 12.41
CA LEU A 4 42.51 -17.80 12.60
C LEU A 4 41.60 -16.76 11.94
N GLU A 5 41.03 -17.16 10.81
CA GLU A 5 40.06 -16.40 10.04
C GLU A 5 38.79 -16.16 10.86
N ARG A 6 38.40 -14.89 10.92
CA ARG A 6 37.07 -14.43 11.30
C ARG A 6 36.09 -14.87 10.21
N ASN A 7 35.38 -15.97 10.41
CA ASN A 7 34.16 -16.26 9.66
C ASN A 7 33.00 -16.43 10.64
N ASN A 8 32.41 -15.31 11.02
CA ASN A 8 31.08 -15.27 11.61
C ASN A 8 30.18 -14.49 10.65
N GLU A 9 30.03 -15.02 9.42
CA GLU A 9 28.93 -14.61 8.54
C GLU A 9 27.65 -15.11 9.20
N SER A 10 26.99 -14.22 9.95
CA SER A 10 25.60 -14.43 10.35
C SER A 10 24.79 -14.61 9.07
N THR A 11 24.32 -15.83 8.80
CA THR A 11 23.53 -16.15 7.60
C THR A 11 22.34 -15.22 7.53
N PHE A 12 22.41 -14.23 6.64
CA PHE A 12 21.34 -13.25 6.52
C PHE A 12 20.09 -13.95 5.97
N LEU A 13 19.05 -14.03 6.79
CA LEU A 13 17.76 -14.57 6.41
C LEU A 13 16.79 -13.42 6.11
N GLU A 14 16.48 -13.24 4.82
CA GLU A 14 15.44 -12.32 4.40
C GLU A 14 14.07 -12.79 4.93
N PRO A 15 13.27 -11.90 5.56
CA PRO A 15 11.93 -12.25 6.00
C PRO A 15 11.04 -12.67 4.82
N ARG A 16 10.39 -13.82 4.96
CA ARG A 16 9.43 -14.30 3.96
C ARG A 16 8.07 -13.65 4.17
N VAL A 17 7.43 -13.28 3.06
CA VAL A 17 6.04 -12.82 3.06
C VAL A 17 5.13 -14.03 3.21
N THR A 18 4.33 -14.08 4.27
CA THR A 18 3.31 -15.10 4.47
C THR A 18 1.98 -14.65 3.87
N GLU A 19 1.10 -15.57 3.52
CA GLU A 19 -0.26 -15.22 3.04
C GLU A 19 -1.06 -14.48 4.09
N SER A 20 -0.94 -14.89 5.36
CA SER A 20 -1.50 -14.17 6.51
C SER A 20 -0.99 -12.74 6.63
N ALA A 21 0.22 -12.45 6.16
CA ALA A 21 0.71 -11.07 6.02
C ALA A 21 -0.13 -10.31 5.02
N LEU A 22 -0.20 -10.86 3.81
CA LEU A 22 -0.78 -10.20 2.65
C LEU A 22 -2.28 -9.95 2.84
N ALA A 23 -2.95 -10.81 3.59
CA ALA A 23 -4.35 -10.63 3.98
C ALA A 23 -4.60 -9.30 4.71
N THR A 24 -3.58 -8.71 5.35
CA THR A 24 -3.68 -7.42 6.07
C THR A 24 -3.35 -6.20 5.21
N LEU A 25 -3.04 -6.38 3.92
CA LEU A 25 -2.80 -5.26 2.98
C LEU A 25 -3.97 -4.29 2.87
N PRO A 26 -5.25 -4.74 2.77
CA PRO A 26 -6.39 -3.83 2.79
C PRO A 26 -6.44 -2.98 4.06
N ASP A 27 -6.09 -3.54 5.22
CA ASP A 27 -6.07 -2.79 6.48
C ASP A 27 -4.95 -1.74 6.52
N CYS A 28 -3.80 -2.03 5.89
CA CYS A 28 -2.75 -1.03 5.68
C CYS A 28 -3.27 0.12 4.81
N LEU A 29 -3.98 -0.17 3.71
CA LEU A 29 -4.58 0.86 2.87
C LEU A 29 -5.63 1.69 3.62
N ARG A 30 -6.51 1.05 4.41
CA ARG A 30 -7.49 1.75 5.25
C ARG A 30 -6.81 2.76 6.17
N ARG A 31 -5.73 2.37 6.84
CA ARG A 31 -4.96 3.28 7.71
C ARG A 31 -4.36 4.45 6.93
N VAL A 32 -3.76 4.21 5.76
CA VAL A 32 -3.25 5.29 4.88
C VAL A 32 -4.35 6.29 4.51
N LEU A 33 -5.55 5.82 4.15
CA LEU A 33 -6.67 6.69 3.80
C LEU A 33 -7.21 7.48 4.99
N LEU A 34 -7.26 6.86 6.18
CA LEU A 34 -7.69 7.51 7.42
C LEU A 34 -6.68 8.56 7.91
N GLU A 35 -5.38 8.29 7.78
CA GLU A 35 -4.30 9.24 8.08
C GLU A 35 -4.36 10.44 7.14
N ALA A 36 -4.45 10.19 5.83
CA ALA A 36 -4.54 11.26 4.82
C ALA A 36 -5.77 12.17 4.98
N ARG A 37 -6.86 11.65 5.58
CA ARG A 37 -8.04 12.45 5.93
C ARG A 37 -7.75 13.44 7.06
N LYS A 38 -6.96 13.05 8.07
CA LYS A 38 -6.65 13.92 9.22
C LYS A 38 -5.76 15.09 8.81
N ASP A 39 -4.84 14.83 7.88
CA ASP A 39 -3.83 15.79 7.44
C ASP A 39 -4.25 16.61 6.21
N GLY A 40 -5.49 16.42 5.73
CA GLY A 40 -6.00 17.03 4.52
C GLY A 40 -6.27 18.53 4.69
N LEU A 41 -5.64 19.35 3.83
CA LEU A 41 -6.02 20.76 3.66
C LEU A 41 -7.48 20.86 3.19
N PRO A 42 -8.27 21.83 3.69
CA PRO A 42 -9.62 22.07 3.21
C PRO A 42 -9.61 22.28 1.68
N GLY A 43 -10.36 21.45 0.95
CA GLY A 43 -10.52 21.53 -0.52
C GLY A 43 -9.88 20.42 -1.35
N ARG A 44 -9.06 19.51 -0.79
CA ARG A 44 -8.57 18.35 -1.54
C ARG A 44 -9.69 17.33 -1.79
N LYS A 45 -10.12 17.24 -3.06
CA LYS A 45 -11.22 16.35 -3.51
C LYS A 45 -10.87 14.85 -3.49
N SER A 46 -9.59 14.49 -3.61
CA SER A 46 -9.15 13.09 -3.69
C SER A 46 -7.85 12.84 -2.94
N ILE A 47 -7.71 11.63 -2.40
CA ILE A 47 -6.48 11.11 -1.79
C ILE A 47 -5.77 10.28 -2.85
N LEU A 48 -4.52 10.62 -3.18
CA LEU A 48 -3.71 9.85 -4.13
C LEU A 48 -2.83 8.85 -3.37
N VAL A 49 -2.94 7.57 -3.71
CA VAL A 49 -2.08 6.52 -3.16
C VAL A 49 -1.47 5.74 -4.31
N SER A 50 -0.18 5.45 -4.23
CA SER A 50 0.50 4.58 -5.20
C SER A 50 0.75 3.19 -4.64
N SER A 51 0.72 2.17 -5.50
CA SER A 51 0.93 0.78 -5.10
C SER A 51 2.31 0.57 -4.47
N ASN A 52 3.33 1.31 -4.95
CA ASN A 52 4.67 1.27 -4.35
C ASN A 52 4.73 1.97 -3.00
N ALA A 53 4.03 3.09 -2.81
CA ALA A 53 3.96 3.76 -1.51
C ALA A 53 3.31 2.85 -0.47
N LEU A 54 2.19 2.19 -0.83
CA LEU A 54 1.54 1.21 0.03
C LEU A 54 2.46 0.03 0.35
N ALA A 55 3.16 -0.52 -0.65
CA ALA A 55 4.11 -1.62 -0.42
C ALA A 55 5.24 -1.21 0.54
N ASN A 56 5.78 -0.01 0.39
CA ASN A 56 6.82 0.49 1.30
C ASN A 56 6.30 0.65 2.73
N ARG A 57 5.10 1.23 2.88
CA ARG A 57 4.47 1.41 4.18
C ARG A 57 4.22 0.05 4.85
N PHE A 58 3.66 -0.90 4.11
CA PHE A 58 3.41 -2.25 4.59
C PHE A 58 4.69 -2.97 5.05
N VAL A 59 5.75 -2.92 4.25
CA VAL A 59 7.04 -3.53 4.61
C VAL A 59 7.64 -2.89 5.87
N TYR A 60 7.56 -1.57 5.95
CA TYR A 60 8.07 -0.84 7.11
C TYR A 60 7.29 -1.16 8.39
N GLU A 61 5.96 -1.13 8.35
CA GLU A 61 5.13 -1.39 9.53
C GLU A 61 5.30 -2.82 10.06
N ARG A 62 5.50 -3.80 9.17
CA ARG A 62 5.51 -5.21 9.54
C ARG A 62 6.89 -5.73 9.92
N TRP A 63 7.96 -5.20 9.31
CA TRP A 63 9.32 -5.68 9.54
C TRP A 63 10.31 -4.59 9.96
N GLY A 64 9.90 -3.32 10.05
CA GLY A 64 10.81 -2.19 10.33
C GLY A 64 11.77 -1.87 9.19
N ILE A 65 11.60 -2.50 8.02
CA ILE A 65 12.54 -2.42 6.90
C ILE A 65 12.25 -1.17 6.06
N ARG A 66 13.24 -0.29 5.94
CA ARG A 66 13.13 0.97 5.20
C ARG A 66 13.30 0.76 3.69
N PRO A 67 12.69 1.61 2.84
CA PRO A 67 12.91 1.62 1.40
C PRO A 67 14.38 1.69 0.95
N SER A 68 15.25 2.34 1.73
CA SER A 68 16.69 2.39 1.43
C SER A 68 17.35 1.00 1.47
N GLN A 69 16.76 0.05 2.18
CA GLN A 69 17.27 -1.32 2.33
C GLN A 69 16.76 -2.28 1.24
N ARG A 70 16.03 -1.79 0.22
CA ARG A 70 15.44 -2.61 -0.85
C ARG A 70 16.42 -3.53 -1.56
N ARG A 71 17.69 -3.12 -1.72
CA ARG A 71 18.71 -3.97 -2.36
C ARG A 71 18.99 -5.23 -1.54
N ARG A 72 18.97 -5.10 -0.21
CA ARG A 72 19.20 -6.20 0.74
C ARG A 72 17.97 -7.11 0.88
N PHE A 73 16.76 -6.55 0.79
CA PHE A 73 15.49 -7.28 0.93
C PHE A 73 14.71 -7.33 -0.39
N ARG A 74 15.38 -7.70 -1.48
CA ARG A 74 14.82 -7.61 -2.84
C ARG A 74 13.55 -8.43 -3.00
N THR A 75 13.53 -9.66 -2.47
CA THR A 75 12.42 -10.60 -2.66
C THR A 75 11.17 -10.15 -1.92
N LEU A 76 11.34 -9.66 -0.69
CA LEU A 76 10.30 -9.09 0.15
C LEU A 76 9.63 -7.92 -0.56
N PHE A 77 10.42 -6.92 -1.00
CA PHE A 77 9.87 -5.76 -1.69
C PHE A 77 9.23 -6.12 -3.03
N ALA A 78 9.82 -7.02 -3.82
CA ALA A 78 9.25 -7.44 -5.09
C ALA A 78 7.89 -8.14 -4.90
N THR A 79 7.81 -9.06 -3.94
CA THR A 79 6.59 -9.81 -3.64
C THR A 79 5.49 -8.88 -3.12
N THR A 80 5.79 -8.03 -2.14
CA THR A 80 4.80 -7.09 -1.61
C THR A 80 4.30 -6.12 -2.70
N ARG A 81 5.19 -5.60 -3.55
CA ARG A 81 4.78 -4.71 -4.66
C ARG A 81 3.83 -5.38 -5.63
N LYS A 82 4.10 -6.64 -6.01
CA LYS A 82 3.22 -7.42 -6.87
C LYS A 82 1.82 -7.52 -6.28
N GLN A 83 1.73 -7.78 -4.98
CA GLN A 83 0.46 -7.93 -4.27
C GLN A 83 -0.28 -6.60 -4.10
N CYS A 84 0.41 -5.51 -3.75
CA CYS A 84 -0.20 -4.18 -3.74
C CYS A 84 -0.74 -3.77 -5.11
N ARG A 85 -0.02 -4.10 -6.19
CA ARG A 85 -0.48 -3.84 -7.56
C ARG A 85 -1.73 -4.65 -7.88
N ALA A 86 -1.77 -5.94 -7.54
CA ALA A 86 -2.95 -6.77 -7.74
C ALA A 86 -4.17 -6.24 -6.97
N LEU A 87 -3.98 -5.82 -5.71
CA LEU A 87 -5.01 -5.14 -4.92
C LEU A 87 -5.50 -3.89 -5.64
N PHE A 88 -4.60 -3.04 -6.13
CA PHE A 88 -4.98 -1.81 -6.81
C PHE A 88 -5.75 -2.05 -8.10
N GLN A 89 -5.34 -3.05 -8.89
CA GLN A 89 -6.07 -3.47 -10.10
C GLN A 89 -7.47 -3.95 -9.75
N TYR A 90 -7.62 -4.75 -8.69
CA TYR A 90 -8.92 -5.18 -8.20
C TYR A 90 -9.81 -4.00 -7.76
N LEU A 91 -9.25 -3.06 -6.99
CA LEU A 91 -9.99 -1.87 -6.54
C LEU A 91 -10.41 -0.96 -7.70
N LEU A 92 -9.53 -0.79 -8.67
CA LEU A 92 -9.80 -0.01 -9.88
C LEU A 92 -10.93 -0.64 -10.70
N ALA A 93 -10.88 -1.96 -10.92
CA ALA A 93 -11.93 -2.68 -11.64
C ALA A 93 -13.30 -2.59 -10.92
N ARG A 94 -13.28 -2.55 -9.59
CA ARG A 94 -14.49 -2.38 -8.78
C ARG A 94 -15.02 -0.94 -8.77
N GLY A 95 -14.17 0.06 -9.00
CA GLY A 95 -14.52 1.49 -8.95
C GLY A 95 -14.88 2.03 -7.55
N ARG A 96 -14.90 1.17 -6.52
CA ARG A 96 -15.23 1.57 -5.15
C ARG A 96 -14.45 0.76 -4.12
N PHE A 97 -14.15 1.40 -2.98
CA PHE A 97 -13.56 0.78 -1.81
C PHE A 97 -14.35 1.20 -0.56
N GLN A 98 -14.87 0.23 0.19
CA GLN A 98 -15.70 0.50 1.35
C GLN A 98 -15.40 -0.47 2.49
N TRP A 99 -15.57 0.01 3.72
CA TRP A 99 -15.52 -0.81 4.93
C TRP A 99 -16.30 -0.13 6.05
N ASP A 100 -16.82 -0.93 6.97
CA ASP A 100 -17.46 -0.44 8.18
C ASP A 100 -16.46 -0.42 9.34
N SER A 101 -16.52 0.63 10.14
CA SER A 101 -15.88 0.68 11.46
C SER A 101 -16.95 0.61 12.55
N ALA A 102 -16.55 0.43 13.81
CA ALA A 102 -17.49 0.39 14.93
C ALA A 102 -18.34 1.68 15.09
N ARG A 103 -17.96 2.79 14.44
CA ARG A 103 -18.60 4.11 14.62
C ARG A 103 -19.13 4.72 13.33
N GLU A 104 -18.53 4.40 12.19
CA GLU A 104 -18.91 4.97 10.89
C GLU A 104 -18.59 4.01 9.72
N GLY A 105 -19.43 4.04 8.70
CA GLY A 105 -19.16 3.43 7.40
C GLY A 105 -18.27 4.34 6.54
N HIS A 106 -17.28 3.76 5.87
CA HIS A 106 -16.37 4.47 4.98
C HIS A 106 -16.59 4.03 3.54
N VAL A 107 -16.81 4.98 2.63
CA VAL A 107 -16.98 4.72 1.20
C VAL A 107 -16.08 5.65 0.39
N PHE A 108 -15.32 5.07 -0.52
CA PHE A 108 -14.47 5.77 -1.47
C PHE A 108 -14.78 5.33 -2.90
N GLY A 109 -14.99 6.30 -3.79
CA GLY A 109 -14.86 6.10 -5.23
C GLY A 109 -13.38 5.95 -5.59
N VAL A 110 -13.07 5.05 -6.52
CA VAL A 110 -11.71 4.69 -6.93
C VAL A 110 -11.55 4.94 -8.41
N PHE A 111 -10.55 5.70 -8.80
CA PHE A 111 -10.22 5.94 -10.21
C PHE A 111 -8.70 5.85 -10.43
N LYS A 112 -8.29 5.55 -11.66
CA LYS A 112 -6.88 5.57 -12.05
C LYS A 112 -6.45 7.02 -12.20
N PHE A 113 -5.43 7.41 -11.44
CA PHE A 113 -4.82 8.73 -11.59
C PHE A 113 -3.67 8.68 -12.60
N ASP A 114 -2.74 7.75 -12.43
CA ASP A 114 -1.57 7.60 -13.30
C ASP A 114 -0.94 6.21 -13.16
N GLU A 115 -0.03 5.85 -14.07
CA GLU A 115 0.80 4.66 -13.99
C GLU A 115 2.21 4.89 -14.55
N ILE A 116 3.20 4.92 -13.66
CA ILE A 116 4.60 5.20 -14.03
C ILE A 116 5.44 3.94 -13.77
N ARG A 117 5.99 3.34 -14.83
CA ARG A 117 6.90 2.19 -14.75
C ARG A 117 6.35 1.06 -13.86
N GLY A 118 5.06 0.75 -14.01
CA GLY A 118 4.36 -0.28 -13.24
C GLY A 118 3.93 0.13 -11.82
N ASN A 119 4.17 1.38 -11.40
CA ASN A 119 3.59 1.94 -10.17
C ASN A 119 2.19 2.49 -10.46
N LEU A 120 1.15 1.79 -10.04
CA LEU A 120 -0.23 2.23 -10.24
C LEU A 120 -0.60 3.24 -9.16
N ILE A 121 -1.06 4.42 -9.58
CA ILE A 121 -1.51 5.49 -8.69
C ILE A 121 -3.02 5.61 -8.82
N LEU A 122 -3.71 5.44 -7.70
CA LEU A 122 -5.16 5.55 -7.63
C LEU A 122 -5.54 6.80 -6.85
N GLY A 123 -6.60 7.46 -7.33
CA GLY A 123 -7.31 8.47 -6.59
C GLY A 123 -8.50 7.87 -5.84
N PHE A 124 -8.64 8.26 -4.58
CA PHE A 124 -9.72 7.87 -3.69
C PHE A 124 -10.53 9.11 -3.34
N VAL A 125 -11.76 9.19 -3.83
CA VAL A 125 -12.70 10.28 -3.53
C VAL A 125 -13.65 9.80 -2.46
N ARG A 126 -13.85 10.57 -1.40
CA ARG A 126 -14.84 10.21 -0.37
C ARG A 126 -16.24 10.35 -0.95
N GLY A 127 -17.03 9.28 -0.89
CA GLY A 127 -18.47 9.37 -1.18
C GLY A 127 -19.23 9.89 0.05
N SER A 128 -20.26 10.72 -0.16
CA SER A 128 -21.38 10.77 0.79
C SER A 128 -22.17 9.46 0.64
N SER A 129 -22.82 8.98 1.70
CA SER A 129 -23.45 7.65 1.71
C SER A 129 -24.70 7.51 0.84
N SER A 130 -24.87 8.30 -0.22
CA SER A 130 -26.03 8.24 -1.11
C SER A 130 -25.68 8.64 -2.55
N LEU A 131 -25.70 7.62 -3.40
CA LEU A 131 -26.00 7.58 -4.83
C LEU A 131 -25.22 8.35 -5.91
N ASP A 132 -24.58 9.50 -5.67
CA ASP A 132 -24.03 10.27 -6.79
C ASP A 132 -22.51 10.27 -6.81
N TRP A 133 -21.91 9.28 -7.46
CA TRP A 133 -20.53 9.41 -7.94
C TRP A 133 -20.49 9.21 -9.44
N THR A 134 -20.13 10.26 -10.17
CA THR A 134 -19.78 10.21 -11.59
C THR A 134 -18.28 10.39 -11.72
N VAL A 135 -17.63 9.53 -12.52
CA VAL A 135 -16.23 9.72 -12.94
C VAL A 135 -16.13 11.12 -13.54
N PRO A 136 -15.07 11.91 -13.25
CA PRO A 136 -14.81 13.11 -14.04
C PRO A 136 -14.67 12.68 -15.51
N SER A 137 -15.61 13.09 -16.35
CA SER A 137 -15.48 12.94 -17.80
C SER A 137 -14.38 13.88 -18.26
N ASP A 138 -13.34 13.31 -18.88
CA ASP A 138 -12.32 14.03 -19.64
C ASP A 138 -12.95 14.85 -20.79
#